data_AF-A0A3C2B828-F1
#
_entry.id   AF-A0A3C2B828-F1
#
_cell.length_a   1.000
_cell.length_b   1.000
_cell.length_c   1.000
_cell.angle_alpha   90.00
_cell.angle_beta   90.00
_cell.angle_gamma   90.00
#
_symmetry.space_group_name_H-M   'P 1'
#
loop_
_entity.id
_entity.type
_entity.pdbx_description
1 polymer ?
#
loop_
_entity_poly.entity_id
_entity_poly.type
_entity_poly.pdbx_seq_one_letter_code
_entity_poly.pdbx_strand_id
1 'polypeptide(L)'
;MSLATRTLTVDVAPASATVLPGADTSLAVTVTDHNGQPVQGAELAVVVVDEAVLALSGYTLADPLASFYTGTYNSVGGNYARNQLRLLDPELLTGRASGGDDEETSATEAASETTTAGEQPSIAPGDNSAGG
;
A
#
# COMPACT_ATOMS: atom_id res chain seq x y z
N MET A 1 9.90 -10.61 -6.02
CA MET A 1 10.06 -11.73 -5.08
C MET A 1 9.16 -12.87 -5.54
N SER A 2 9.66 -14.10 -5.73
CA SER A 2 8.86 -15.20 -6.31
C SER A 2 7.98 -15.88 -5.25
N LEU A 3 6.70 -16.11 -5.55
CA LEU A 3 5.82 -16.91 -4.69
C LEU A 3 6.11 -18.42 -4.81
N ALA A 4 6.60 -18.86 -5.98
CA ALA A 4 6.81 -20.27 -6.27
C ALA A 4 7.70 -20.97 -5.23
N THR A 5 8.72 -20.28 -4.70
CA THR A 5 9.63 -20.87 -3.70
C THR A 5 9.04 -20.91 -2.28
N ARG A 6 7.90 -20.26 -2.05
CA ARG A 6 7.20 -20.19 -0.76
C ARG A 6 5.94 -21.04 -0.72
N THR A 7 5.45 -21.44 -1.90
CA THR A 7 4.34 -22.36 -2.02
C THR A 7 4.77 -23.74 -1.58
N LEU A 8 3.98 -24.34 -0.68
CA LEU A 8 4.08 -25.75 -0.34
C LEU A 8 3.05 -26.52 -1.14
N THR A 9 3.45 -27.70 -1.62
CA THR A 9 2.50 -28.65 -2.21
C THR A 9 1.97 -29.53 -1.09
N VAL A 10 0.65 -29.61 -0.96
CA VAL A 10 -0.04 -30.44 0.02
C VAL A 10 -0.87 -31.47 -0.72
N ASP A 11 -0.49 -32.74 -0.59
CA ASP A 11 -1.24 -33.89 -1.12
C ASP A 11 -1.97 -34.57 0.03
N VAL A 12 -3.27 -34.84 -0.15
CA VAL A 12 -4.13 -35.43 0.88
C VAL A 12 -4.81 -36.66 0.31
N ALA A 13 -4.55 -37.81 0.91
CA ALA A 13 -5.18 -39.08 0.55
C ALA A 13 -6.01 -39.60 1.73
N PRO A 14 -7.35 -39.71 1.60
CA PRO A 14 -8.16 -40.35 2.61
C PRO A 14 -7.92 -41.86 2.62
N ALA A 15 -8.03 -42.49 3.79
CA ALA A 15 -7.89 -43.94 3.92
C ALA A 15 -8.95 -44.72 3.12
N SER A 16 -10.13 -44.13 2.92
CA SER A 16 -11.21 -44.65 2.08
C SER A 16 -11.99 -43.49 1.45
N ALA A 17 -12.46 -43.67 0.22
CA ALA A 17 -13.30 -42.69 -0.47
C ALA A 17 -14.71 -42.59 0.14
N THR A 18 -15.17 -43.61 0.86
CA THR A 18 -16.46 -43.61 1.55
C THR A 18 -16.27 -44.07 2.98
N VAL A 19 -16.93 -43.37 3.91
CA VAL A 19 -16.90 -43.66 5.35
C VAL A 19 -18.34 -43.73 5.84
N LEU A 20 -18.62 -44.69 6.71
CA LEU A 20 -19.94 -44.83 7.32
C LEU A 20 -20.14 -43.78 8.43
N PRO A 21 -21.39 -43.40 8.73
CA PRO A 21 -21.66 -42.51 9.86
C PRO A 21 -21.11 -43.05 11.17
N GLY A 22 -20.38 -42.21 11.91
CA GLY A 22 -19.80 -42.55 13.22
C GLY A 22 -18.56 -43.46 13.16
N ALA A 23 -18.09 -43.83 11.97
CA ALA A 23 -16.84 -44.57 11.84
C ALA A 23 -15.63 -43.63 11.90
N ASP A 24 -14.55 -44.11 12.50
CA ASP A 24 -13.26 -43.43 12.48
C ASP A 24 -12.63 -43.51 11.08
N THR A 25 -11.90 -42.45 10.70
CA THR A 25 -11.14 -42.40 9.46
C THR A 25 -9.84 -41.64 9.66
N SER A 26 -8.91 -41.78 8.72
CA SER A 26 -7.63 -41.09 8.71
C SER A 26 -7.32 -40.46 7.36
N LEU A 27 -6.60 -39.34 7.39
CA LEU A 27 -6.06 -38.68 6.22
C LEU A 27 -4.53 -38.83 6.22
N ALA A 28 -3.97 -39.40 5.16
CA ALA A 28 -2.54 -39.33 4.92
C ALA A 28 -2.24 -38.01 4.21
N VAL A 29 -1.36 -37.19 4.80
CA VAL A 29 -0.99 -35.89 4.24
C VAL A 29 0.50 -35.84 3.98
N THR A 30 0.88 -35.45 2.76
CA THR A 30 2.27 -35.25 2.35
C THR A 30 2.46 -33.78 2.04
N VAL A 31 3.49 -33.17 2.65
CA VAL A 31 3.84 -31.76 2.42
C VAL A 31 5.24 -31.68 1.82
N THR A 32 5.35 -31.08 0.64
CA THR A 32 6.63 -30.88 -0.06
C THR A 32 6.86 -29.43 -0.43
N ASP A 33 8.13 -29.04 -0.55
CA ASP A 33 8.53 -27.73 -1.03
C ASP A 33 8.47 -27.65 -2.56
N HIS A 34 8.84 -26.49 -3.11
CA HIS A 34 8.91 -26.23 -4.54
C HIS A 34 9.91 -27.12 -5.31
N ASN A 35 10.82 -27.80 -4.62
CA ASN A 35 11.79 -28.76 -5.18
C ASN A 35 11.32 -30.21 -5.02
N GLY A 36 10.11 -30.43 -4.51
CA GLY A 36 9.55 -31.75 -4.23
C GLY A 36 10.15 -32.43 -2.99
N GLN A 37 10.89 -31.70 -2.15
CA GLN A 37 11.49 -32.24 -0.93
C GLN A 37 10.51 -32.19 0.23
N PRO A 38 10.49 -33.20 1.11
CA PRO A 38 9.61 -33.21 2.27
C PRO A 38 9.96 -32.07 3.23
N VAL A 39 8.95 -31.37 3.73
CA VAL A 39 9.12 -30.26 4.67
C VAL A 39 9.09 -30.79 6.11
N GLN A 40 10.20 -30.64 6.83
CA GLN A 40 10.24 -31.00 8.26
C GLN A 40 9.50 -29.98 9.12
N GLY A 41 8.76 -30.47 10.11
CA GLY A 41 8.03 -29.62 11.06
C GLY A 41 6.89 -28.82 10.43
N ALA A 42 6.34 -29.28 9.29
CA ALA A 42 5.16 -28.65 8.70
C ALA A 42 3.98 -28.71 9.69
N GLU A 43 3.34 -27.56 9.90
CA GLU A 43 2.14 -27.45 10.74
C GLU A 43 0.88 -27.52 9.85
N LEU A 44 -0.15 -28.21 10.33
CA LEU A 44 -1.38 -28.43 9.58
C LEU A 44 -2.61 -28.07 10.42
N ALA A 45 -3.57 -27.41 9.78
CA ALA A 45 -4.91 -27.21 10.29
C ALA A 45 -5.90 -27.89 9.34
N VAL A 46 -6.70 -28.82 9.86
CA VAL A 46 -7.69 -29.58 9.08
C VAL A 46 -9.09 -29.10 9.46
N VAL A 47 -9.89 -28.75 8.45
CA VAL A 47 -11.28 -28.31 8.60
C VAL A 47 -12.15 -29.22 7.74
N VAL A 48 -13.24 -29.73 8.32
CA VAL A 48 -14.21 -30.59 7.63
C VAL A 48 -15.56 -29.89 7.64
N VAL A 49 -16.14 -29.68 6.46
CA VAL A 49 -17.41 -28.96 6.28
C VAL A 49 -18.28 -29.73 5.29
N ASP A 50 -19.60 -29.63 5.43
CA ASP A 50 -20.56 -30.14 4.46
C ASP A 50 -20.53 -29.31 3.17
N GLU A 51 -20.42 -29.99 2.02
CA GLU A 51 -20.42 -29.37 0.70
C GLU A 51 -21.69 -28.58 0.42
N ALA A 52 -22.85 -29.03 0.92
CA ALA A 52 -24.11 -28.33 0.69
C ALA A 52 -24.10 -26.90 1.26
N VAL A 53 -23.40 -26.70 2.39
CA VAL A 53 -23.23 -25.37 3.01
C VAL A 53 -22.30 -24.49 2.17
N LEU A 54 -21.21 -25.06 1.64
CA LEU A 54 -20.27 -24.32 0.79
C LEU A 54 -20.92 -23.95 -0.56
N ALA A 55 -21.65 -24.88 -1.16
CA ALA A 55 -22.34 -24.69 -2.43
C ALA A 55 -23.41 -23.59 -2.35
N LEU A 56 -24.14 -23.49 -1.22
CA LEU A 56 -25.17 -22.46 -1.02
C LEU A 56 -24.61 -21.03 -1.09
N SER A 57 -23.38 -20.84 -0.60
CA SER A 57 -22.72 -19.52 -0.57
C SER A 57 -21.81 -19.28 -1.78
N GLY A 58 -21.60 -20.29 -2.63
CA GLY A 58 -20.59 -20.23 -3.70
C GLY A 58 -19.17 -20.12 -3.13
N TYR A 59 -18.91 -20.71 -1.97
CA TYR A 59 -17.61 -20.62 -1.32
C TYR A 59 -16.50 -21.25 -2.17
N THR A 60 -15.37 -20.56 -2.26
CA THR A 60 -14.14 -21.04 -2.88
C THR A 60 -13.02 -20.98 -1.86
N LEU A 61 -12.20 -22.03 -1.81
CA LEU A 61 -11.04 -22.05 -0.91
C LEU A 61 -10.02 -21.02 -1.41
N ALA A 62 -9.80 -19.97 -0.61
CA ALA A 62 -8.85 -18.92 -0.93
C ALA A 62 -7.40 -19.43 -0.83
N ASP A 63 -6.51 -18.91 -1.68
CA ASP A 63 -5.08 -19.17 -1.57
C ASP A 63 -4.52 -18.49 -0.30
N PRO A 64 -4.00 -19.25 0.68
CA PRO A 64 -3.46 -18.67 1.90
C PRO A 64 -2.25 -17.75 1.66
N LEU A 65 -1.48 -17.96 0.58
CA LEU A 65 -0.34 -17.11 0.27
C LEU A 65 -0.76 -15.68 -0.07
N ALA A 66 -1.96 -15.50 -0.62
CA ALA A 66 -2.50 -14.17 -0.93
C ALA A 66 -2.72 -13.32 0.33
N SER A 67 -2.97 -13.94 1.49
CA SER A 67 -3.10 -13.24 2.77
C SER A 67 -1.74 -12.80 3.35
N PHE A 68 -0.69 -13.59 3.15
CA PHE A 68 0.65 -13.29 3.69
C PHE A 68 1.50 -12.43 2.74
N TYR A 69 1.35 -12.61 1.43
CA TYR A 69 2.15 -11.96 0.40
C TYR A 69 1.30 -11.03 -0.46
N THR A 70 0.63 -10.07 0.20
CA THR A 70 -0.18 -9.07 -0.49
C THR A 70 0.72 -8.11 -1.30
N GLY A 71 0.24 -7.67 -2.46
CA GLY A 71 0.89 -6.59 -3.20
C GLY A 71 0.83 -5.31 -2.38
N THR A 72 1.97 -4.83 -1.87
CA THR A 72 2.04 -3.54 -1.18
C THR A 72 2.25 -2.43 -2.19
N TYR A 73 1.56 -1.30 -1.99
CA TYR A 73 1.79 -0.10 -2.79
C TYR A 73 3.18 0.47 -2.50
N ASN A 74 3.96 0.73 -3.55
CA ASN A 74 5.17 1.51 -3.46
C ASN A 74 4.80 3.00 -3.33
N SER A 75 4.66 3.50 -2.11
CA SER A 75 4.44 4.94 -1.89
C SER A 75 5.77 5.66 -1.77
N VAL A 76 6.36 6.02 -2.92
CA VAL A 76 7.48 6.95 -2.99
C VAL A 76 7.08 8.10 -3.91
N GLY A 77 6.79 9.26 -3.33
CA GLY A 77 6.54 10.50 -4.05
C GLY A 77 7.78 11.39 -4.06
N GLY A 78 8.20 11.86 -5.23
CA GLY A 78 9.27 12.83 -5.38
C GLY A 78 8.73 14.25 -5.60
N ASN A 79 9.15 15.21 -4.79
CA ASN A 79 8.86 16.63 -5.01
C ASN A 79 10.07 17.29 -5.70
N TYR A 80 9.85 17.92 -6.86
CA TYR A 80 10.89 18.66 -7.57
C TYR A 80 10.69 20.16 -7.39
N ALA A 81 11.47 20.79 -6.51
CA ALA A 81 11.36 22.21 -6.13
C ALA A 81 11.88 23.20 -7.19
N ARG A 82 12.05 22.79 -8.46
CA ARG A 82 12.69 23.67 -9.47
C ARG A 82 11.85 24.92 -9.77
N ASN A 83 10.53 24.84 -9.61
CA ASN A 83 9.62 25.99 -9.69
C ASN A 83 9.55 26.84 -8.40
N GLN A 84 10.14 26.37 -7.29
CA GLN A 84 10.26 27.13 -6.03
C GLN A 84 11.55 27.95 -5.96
N LEU A 85 12.45 27.77 -6.93
CA LEU A 85 13.63 28.62 -7.08
C LEU A 85 13.21 29.96 -7.67
N ARG A 86 13.11 30.97 -6.82
CA ARG A 86 13.03 32.36 -7.25
C ARG A 86 14.42 32.77 -7.74
N LEU A 87 14.61 32.79 -9.06
CA LEU A 87 15.84 33.30 -9.66
C LEU A 87 15.94 34.79 -9.34
N LEU A 88 17.04 35.19 -8.69
CA LEU A 88 17.39 36.59 -8.58
C LEU A 88 17.85 37.08 -9.95
N ASP A 89 17.46 38.31 -10.28
CA ASP A 89 17.89 38.98 -11.50
C ASP A 89 19.43 39.11 -11.48
N PRO A 90 20.18 38.55 -12.44
CA PRO A 90 21.64 38.52 -12.40
C PRO A 90 22.27 39.92 -12.37
N GLU A 91 21.59 40.93 -12.90
CA GLU A 91 22.02 42.33 -12.86
C GLU A 91 22.00 42.93 -11.44
N LEU A 92 21.26 42.33 -10.49
CA LEU A 92 21.29 42.73 -9.08
C LEU A 92 22.46 42.07 -8.31
N LEU A 93 23.02 40.98 -8.84
CA LEU A 93 24.20 40.32 -8.28
C LEU A 93 25.50 41.00 -8.72
N THR A 94 25.54 41.57 -9.92
CA THR A 94 26.68 42.34 -10.44
C THR A 94 26.87 43.67 -9.69
N GLY A 95 25.77 44.30 -9.25
CA GLY A 95 25.82 45.51 -8.42
C GLY A 95 26.33 45.29 -6.99
N ARG A 96 26.03 44.13 -6.37
CA ARG A 96 26.48 43.82 -4.99
C ARG A 96 27.86 43.15 -4.94
N ALA A 97 28.28 42.45 -6.01
CA ALA A 97 29.68 42.02 -6.15
C ALA A 97 30.64 43.21 -6.39
N SER A 98 30.11 44.39 -6.76
CA SER A 98 30.86 45.60 -7.09
C SER A 98 30.74 46.72 -6.04
N GLY A 99 29.91 46.60 -5.00
CA GLY A 99 29.55 47.71 -4.13
C GLY A 99 30.03 47.53 -2.69
N GLY A 100 31.29 47.87 -2.45
CA GLY A 100 31.70 48.37 -1.15
C GLY A 100 31.13 49.78 -0.95
N ASP A 101 30.50 49.95 0.21
CA ASP A 101 30.44 51.16 1.02
C ASP A 101 29.53 52.36 0.60
N ASP A 102 28.63 52.69 1.55
CA ASP A 102 28.15 54.01 2.01
C ASP A 102 26.82 54.65 1.52
N GLU A 103 25.88 54.76 2.50
CA GLU A 103 24.90 55.82 2.91
C GLU A 103 24.62 57.07 2.04
N GLU A 104 23.54 57.87 2.13
CA GLU A 104 22.24 58.03 2.85
C GLU A 104 21.53 59.23 2.15
N THR A 105 20.18 59.31 2.08
CA THR A 105 19.32 60.48 2.45
C THR A 105 17.92 60.54 1.79
N SER A 106 16.92 60.29 2.65
CA SER A 106 15.61 60.95 2.92
C SER A 106 14.84 61.80 1.88
N ALA A 107 13.53 61.49 1.75
CA ALA A 107 12.32 62.33 1.97
C ALA A 107 11.18 61.93 0.99
N THR A 108 9.87 61.85 1.29
CA THR A 108 8.98 61.94 2.46
C THR A 108 7.56 61.56 1.95
N GLU A 109 6.81 60.76 2.73
CA GLU A 109 5.32 60.61 2.91
C GLU A 109 4.33 60.71 1.71
N ALA A 110 3.13 60.11 1.65
CA ALA A 110 2.22 59.61 2.69
C ALA A 110 1.21 58.59 2.11
N ALA A 111 0.87 57.60 2.94
CA ALA A 111 -0.45 57.01 3.22
C ALA A 111 -1.49 56.77 2.10
N SER A 112 -1.89 55.50 1.96
CA SER A 112 -3.28 55.13 2.26
C SER A 112 -3.36 53.67 2.76
N GLU A 113 -3.72 53.55 4.03
CA GLU A 113 -4.50 52.48 4.67
C GLU A 113 -5.67 52.00 3.77
N THR A 114 -6.29 50.82 3.85
CA THR A 114 -6.46 49.80 4.90
C THR A 114 -7.17 48.59 4.25
N THR A 115 -6.95 47.37 4.75
CA THR A 115 -8.02 46.41 5.18
C THR A 115 -7.46 45.00 5.36
N THR A 116 -7.39 44.62 6.63
CA THR A 116 -7.24 43.26 7.14
C THR A 116 -8.61 42.55 7.11
N ALA A 117 -8.63 41.26 6.78
CA ALA A 117 -9.55 40.21 7.27
C ALA A 117 -9.15 38.91 6.54
N GLY A 118 -8.58 37.91 7.22
CA GLY A 118 -9.34 36.77 7.78
C GLY A 118 -9.89 35.91 6.63
N GLU A 119 -9.47 34.68 6.35
CA GLU A 119 -9.63 33.49 7.19
C GLU A 119 -9.03 32.28 6.40
N GLN A 120 -8.29 31.37 7.04
CA GLN A 120 -8.21 29.96 6.62
C GLN A 120 -9.37 29.18 7.28
N PRO A 121 -9.67 27.91 6.95
CA PRO A 121 -9.92 27.27 5.66
C PRO A 121 -11.33 26.60 5.67
N SER A 122 -11.99 26.42 4.52
CA SER A 122 -13.22 25.60 4.45
C SER A 122 -12.96 24.30 3.69
N ILE A 123 -12.93 23.21 4.43
CA ILE A 123 -13.01 21.83 3.94
C ILE A 123 -14.48 21.54 3.63
N ALA A 124 -14.80 20.99 2.47
CA ALA A 124 -16.10 20.37 2.22
C ALA A 124 -15.96 19.13 1.30
N PRO A 125 -16.85 18.14 1.46
CA PRO A 125 -16.59 16.73 1.20
C PRO A 125 -17.01 16.27 -0.20
N GLY A 126 -16.54 15.07 -0.56
CA GLY A 126 -16.65 14.48 -1.89
C GLY A 126 -18.05 14.20 -2.39
N ASP A 127 -18.12 14.07 -3.71
CA ASP A 127 -19.23 13.47 -4.45
C ASP A 127 -18.65 12.39 -5.37
N ASN A 128 -18.84 11.13 -4.97
CA ASN A 128 -18.65 9.98 -5.83
C ASN A 128 -20.04 9.63 -6.39
N SER A 129 -20.45 10.31 -7.46
CA SER A 129 -21.65 9.95 -8.19
C SER A 129 -21.32 8.99 -9.33
N ALA A 130 -21.94 7.83 -9.27
CA ALA A 130 -21.95 6.79 -10.27
C ALA A 130 -22.77 7.21 -11.52
N GLY A 131 -22.38 6.69 -12.67
CA GLY A 131 -23.20 6.62 -13.89
C GLY A 131 -22.39 5.95 -15.00
N GLY A 132 -22.87 4.91 -15.69
CA GLY A 132 -24.12 4.16 -15.63
C GLY A 132 -23.96 2.89 -16.46
#